data_AF-A0A946CCZ6-F1
#
_entry.id   AF-A0A946CCZ6-F1
#
_cell.length_a   1.000
_cell.length_b   1.000
_cell.length_c   1.000
_cell.angle_alpha   90.00
_cell.angle_beta   90.00
_cell.angle_gamma   90.00
#
_symmetry.space_group_name_H-M   'P 1'
#
loop_
_entity.id
_entity.type
_entity.pdbx_description
1 polymer ?
#
loop_
_entity_poly.entity_id
_entity_poly.type
_entity_poly.pdbx_seq_one_letter_code
_entity_poly.pdbx_strand_id
1 'polypeptide(L)'
;MMKKENHRGNSGYTRRDFLGEASCAALSGSAAFSSILNLSLLGDLAADELPVGDDYRALVCVFLSGGHDSFNMLVPRGSGEYQEYAEIRRNLS
;
A
#
# COMPACT_ATOMS: atom_id res chain seq x y z
N MET A 1 49.51 12.10 14.21
CA MET A 1 48.25 12.56 14.83
C MET A 1 47.70 13.70 13.99
N MET A 2 46.82 13.39 13.02
CA MET A 2 46.30 14.37 12.06
C MET A 2 44.86 14.69 12.44
N LYS A 3 44.61 15.90 12.93
CA LYS A 3 43.27 16.41 13.26
C LYS A 3 42.48 16.56 11.95
N LYS A 4 41.43 15.75 11.78
CA LYS A 4 40.41 16.03 10.77
C LYS A 4 39.59 17.22 11.25
N GLU A 5 39.73 18.34 10.57
CA GLU A 5 38.91 19.52 10.80
C GLU A 5 37.50 19.26 10.28
N ASN A 6 36.52 19.47 11.17
CA ASN A 6 35.11 19.25 10.91
C ASN A 6 34.52 20.54 10.32
N HIS A 7 34.50 20.65 8.99
CA HIS A 7 33.78 21.71 8.30
C HIS A 7 32.27 21.42 8.35
N ARG A 8 31.63 21.81 9.45
CA ARG A 8 30.17 22.00 9.49
C ARG A 8 29.83 23.30 8.75
N GLY A 9 29.83 23.22 7.42
CA GLY A 9 29.21 24.22 6.55
C GLY A 9 27.70 24.04 6.57
N ASN A 10 26.97 25.15 6.77
CA ASN A 10 25.51 25.29 6.69
C ASN A 10 24.91 24.40 5.57
N SER A 11 24.38 23.23 5.92
CA SER A 11 23.94 22.24 4.93
C SER A 11 22.52 22.56 4.45
N GLY A 12 22.42 23.52 3.52
CA GLY A 12 21.21 23.66 2.71
C GLY A 12 20.97 22.36 1.92
N TYR A 13 19.70 21.96 1.78
CA TYR A 13 19.32 20.77 1.01
C TYR A 13 20.01 20.77 -0.35
N THR A 14 20.88 19.80 -0.59
CA THR A 14 21.56 19.70 -1.89
C THR A 14 20.67 18.95 -2.87
N ARG A 15 20.89 19.19 -4.17
CA ARG A 15 20.19 18.45 -5.24
C ARG A 15 20.35 16.93 -5.09
N ARG A 16 21.49 16.47 -4.57
CA ARG A 16 21.75 15.04 -4.36
C ARG A 16 20.94 14.49 -3.19
N ASP A 17 20.77 15.28 -2.14
CA ASP A 17 19.94 14.90 -0.99
C ASP A 17 18.46 14.81 -1.41
N PHE A 18 17.96 15.77 -2.18
CA PHE A 18 16.60 15.73 -2.73
C PHE A 18 16.38 14.52 -3.64
N LEU A 19 17.30 14.26 -4.59
CA LEU A 19 17.17 13.11 -5.50
C LEU A 19 17.29 11.77 -4.76
N GLY A 20 18.13 11.69 -3.72
CA GLY A 20 18.25 10.49 -2.89
C GLY A 20 16.96 10.21 -2.10
N GLU A 21 16.45 11.22 -1.42
CA GLU A 21 15.22 11.11 -0.62
C GLU A 21 13.99 10.82 -1.48
N ALA A 22 13.84 11.52 -2.61
CA ALA A 22 12.75 11.32 -3.55
C ALA A 22 12.76 9.91 -4.16
N SER A 23 13.94 9.34 -4.42
CA SER A 23 14.06 7.98 -4.96
C SER A 23 13.62 6.92 -3.95
N CYS A 24 14.01 7.06 -2.68
CA CYS A 24 13.56 6.17 -1.61
C CYS A 24 12.04 6.24 -1.39
N ALA A 25 11.48 7.45 -1.37
CA ALA A 25 10.03 7.66 -1.25
C ALA A 25 9.25 7.15 -2.48
N ALA A 26 9.84 7.27 -3.69
CA ALA A 26 9.22 6.75 -4.91
C ALA A 26 9.17 5.22 -4.93
N LEU A 27 10.24 4.55 -4.47
CA LEU A 27 10.26 3.09 -4.40
C LEU A 27 9.22 2.55 -3.41
N SER A 28 9.06 3.18 -2.24
CA SER A 28 8.03 2.80 -1.27
C SER A 28 6.61 3.13 -1.75
N GLY A 29 6.44 4.21 -2.51
CA GLY A 29 5.15 4.62 -3.09
C GLY A 29 4.77 3.93 -4.40
N SER A 30 5.70 3.22 -5.06
CA SER A 30 5.52 2.70 -6.43
C SER A 30 4.35 1.73 -6.56
N ALA A 31 4.18 0.81 -5.60
CA ALA A 31 3.07 -0.15 -5.60
C ALA A 31 1.70 0.53 -5.40
N ALA A 32 1.63 1.50 -4.50
CA ALA A 32 0.41 2.28 -4.27
C ALA A 32 0.08 3.14 -5.49
N PHE A 33 1.08 3.78 -6.09
CA PHE A 33 0.91 4.60 -7.28
C PHE A 33 0.46 3.78 -8.50
N SER A 34 1.08 2.62 -8.73
CA SER A 34 0.65 1.70 -9.80
C SER A 34 -0.78 1.21 -9.58
N SER A 35 -1.16 0.91 -8.33
CA SER A 35 -2.53 0.52 -8.00
C SER A 35 -3.52 1.64 -8.28
N ILE A 36 -3.21 2.88 -7.90
CA ILE A 36 -4.05 4.06 -8.17
C ILE A 36 -4.20 4.28 -9.69
N LEU A 37 -3.11 4.21 -10.46
CA LEU A 37 -3.17 4.37 -11.91
C LEU A 37 -4.01 3.31 -12.60
N ASN A 38 -3.84 2.03 -12.20
CA ASN A 38 -4.65 0.93 -12.74
C ASN A 38 -6.14 1.11 -12.40
N LEU A 39 -6.45 1.59 -11.19
CA LEU A 39 -7.83 1.83 -10.76
C LEU A 39 -8.48 3.00 -11.51
N SER A 40 -7.74 4.09 -11.72
CA SER A 40 -8.21 5.23 -12.51
C SER A 40 -8.48 4.83 -13.96
N LEU A 41 -7.60 4.02 -14.56
CA LEU A 41 -7.81 3.49 -15.92
C LEU A 41 -9.02 2.56 -15.99
N LEU A 42 -9.20 1.68 -15.01
CA LEU A 42 -10.37 0.80 -14.92
C LEU A 42 -11.66 1.59 -14.71
N GLY A 43 -11.62 2.70 -13.96
CA GLY A 43 -12.75 3.60 -13.78
C GLY A 43 -13.18 4.27 -15.09
N ASP A 44 -12.22 4.68 -15.91
CA ASP A 44 -12.47 5.29 -17.23
C ASP A 44 -13.06 4.27 -18.22
N LEU A 45 -12.55 3.02 -18.21
CA LEU A 45 -13.08 1.93 -19.03
C LEU A 45 -14.46 1.44 -18.58
N ALA A 46 -14.75 1.47 -17.28
CA ALA A 46 -16.08 1.12 -16.76
C ALA A 46 -17.13 2.21 -17.04
N ALA A 47 -16.69 3.43 -17.35
CA ALA A 47 -17.54 4.52 -17.79
C ALA A 47 -17.77 4.52 -19.31
N ASP A 48 -16.98 3.76 -20.08
CA ASP A 48 -17.20 3.56 -21.52
C ASP A 48 -18.49 2.75 -21.74
N GLU A 49 -19.34 3.24 -22.64
CA GLU A 49 -20.79 3.10 -22.58
C GLU A 49 -21.29 1.65 -22.52
N LEU A 50 -21.92 1.29 -21.38
CA LEU A 50 -22.80 0.12 -21.33
C LEU A 50 -24.10 0.45 -22.07
N PRO A 51 -24.60 -0.46 -22.95
CA PRO A 51 -25.80 -0.21 -23.74
C PRO A 51 -26.96 0.27 -22.86
N VAL A 52 -27.62 1.35 -23.30
CA VAL A 52 -28.75 1.99 -22.63
C VAL A 52 -29.84 0.96 -22.36
N GLY A 53 -29.93 0.53 -21.10
CA GLY A 53 -30.88 -0.48 -20.62
C GLY A 53 -30.52 -1.01 -19.24
N ASP A 54 -31.03 -0.33 -18.21
CA ASP A 54 -31.36 -0.79 -16.86
C ASP A 54 -30.31 -1.65 -16.10
N ASP A 55 -29.48 -0.97 -15.30
CA ASP A 55 -29.17 -1.30 -13.90
C ASP A 55 -28.07 -0.34 -13.41
N TYR A 56 -28.26 0.31 -12.26
CA TYR A 56 -27.22 1.15 -11.66
C TYR A 56 -26.00 0.29 -11.30
N ARG A 57 -24.85 0.59 -11.90
CA ARG A 57 -23.58 -0.12 -11.66
C ARG A 57 -22.55 0.89 -11.18
N ALA A 58 -21.97 0.61 -10.01
CA ALA A 58 -20.89 1.40 -9.44
C ALA A 58 -19.76 0.47 -8.99
N LEU A 59 -18.51 0.88 -9.25
CA LEU A 59 -17.34 0.22 -8.70
C LEU A 59 -17.12 0.70 -7.26
N VAL A 60 -17.10 -0.24 -6.30
CA VAL A 60 -16.83 0.06 -4.89
C VAL A 60 -15.41 -0.40 -4.56
N CYS A 61 -14.51 0.55 -4.32
CA CYS A 61 -13.16 0.25 -3.86
C CYS A 61 -13.09 0.27 -2.33
N VAL A 62 -12.93 -0.91 -1.73
CA VAL A 62 -12.76 -1.06 -0.28
C VAL A 62 -11.28 -1.13 0.05
N PHE A 63 -10.72 -0.05 0.57
CA PHE A 63 -9.33 -0.01 1.05
C PHE A 63 -9.26 -0.43 2.52
N LEU A 64 -8.65 -1.58 2.77
CA LEU A 64 -8.46 -2.14 4.11
C LEU A 64 -7.05 -1.78 4.61
N SER A 65 -6.89 -0.58 5.17
CA SER A 65 -5.59 -0.02 5.61
C SER A 65 -5.01 -0.64 6.90
N GLY A 66 -5.54 -1.78 7.35
CA GLY A 66 -5.27 -2.37 8.67
C GLY A 66 -4.47 -3.68 8.70
N GLY A 67 -3.64 -3.98 7.69
CA GLY A 67 -2.87 -5.24 7.66
C GLY A 67 -3.72 -6.45 7.28
N HIS A 68 -4.50 -6.29 6.21
CA HIS A 68 -5.35 -7.34 5.67
C HIS A 68 -4.51 -8.33 4.85
N ASP A 69 -4.24 -9.50 5.41
CA ASP A 69 -3.58 -10.62 4.73
C ASP A 69 -4.51 -11.85 4.67
N SER A 70 -4.05 -12.90 4.00
CA SER A 70 -4.81 -14.16 3.85
C SER A 70 -5.11 -14.84 5.20
N PHE A 71 -4.26 -14.65 6.21
CA PHE A 71 -4.46 -15.22 7.55
C PHE A 71 -5.62 -14.55 8.29
N ASN A 72 -5.93 -13.30 7.95
CA ASN A 72 -7.04 -12.56 8.54
C ASN A 72 -8.37 -12.73 7.77
N MET A 73 -8.33 -13.22 6.54
CA MET A 73 -9.49 -13.36 5.65
C MET A 73 -10.21 -14.71 5.73
N LEU A 74 -9.45 -15.77 5.97
CA LEU A 74 -9.98 -17.13 5.90
C LEU A 74 -9.82 -17.80 7.26
N VAL A 75 -10.93 -18.30 7.80
CA VAL A 75 -10.92 -19.11 9.02
C VAL A 75 -10.76 -20.57 8.61
N PRO A 76 -9.66 -21.25 9.00
CA PRO A 76 -9.49 -22.67 8.71
C PRO A 76 -10.56 -23.49 9.44
N ARG A 77 -11.05 -24.55 8.78
CA ARG A 77 -12.11 -25.42 9.31
C ARG A 77 -11.63 -26.77 9.84
N GLY A 78 -10.36 -27.10 9.63
CA GLY A 78 -9.73 -28.28 10.24
C GLY A 78 -9.48 -28.02 11.73
N SER A 79 -9.57 -29.07 12.56
CA SER A 79 -9.54 -28.93 14.02
C SER A 79 -8.20 -28.43 14.56
N GLY A 80 -7.08 -28.89 13.98
CA GLY A 80 -5.74 -28.48 14.40
C GLY A 80 -5.42 -27.06 13.96
N GLU A 81 -5.69 -26.76 12.69
CA GLU A 81 -5.44 -25.47 12.06
C GLU A 81 -6.31 -24.36 12.68
N TYR A 82 -7.55 -24.70 13.07
CA TYR A 82 -8.42 -23.77 13.78
C TYR A 82 -7.90 -23.44 15.19
N GLN A 83 -7.37 -24.42 15.92
CA GLN A 83 -6.79 -24.13 17.25
C GLN A 83 -5.61 -23.17 17.15
N GLU A 84 -4.70 -23.39 16.20
CA GLU A 84 -3.57 -22.48 15.96
C GLU A 84 -4.03 -21.07 15.58
N TYR A 85 -5.01 -20.96 14.66
CA TYR A 85 -5.64 -19.69 14.30
C TYR A 85 -6.22 -18.96 15.52
N ALA A 86 -6.94 -19.67 16.39
CA ALA A 86 -7.58 -19.10 17.57
C ALA A 86 -6.55 -18.62 18.62
N GLU A 87 -5.43 -19.33 18.80
CA GLU A 87 -4.36 -18.95 19.71
C GLU A 87 -3.63 -17.67 19.29
N ILE A 88 -3.39 -17.50 17.99
CA ILE A 88 -2.72 -16.30 17.45
C ILE A 88 -3.65 -15.09 17.51
N ARG A 89 -4.96 -15.28 17.38
CA ARG A 89 -5.99 -14.21 17.31
C ARG A 89 -6.64 -13.88 18.67
N ARG A 90 -5.98 -14.19 19.79
CA ARG A 90 -6.49 -13.98 21.17
C ARG A 90 -7.03 -12.58 21.49
N ASN A 91 -6.62 -11.53 20.78
CA ASN A 91 -7.07 -10.15 20.98
C ASN A 91 -8.42 -9.81 20.31
N LEU A 92 -9.10 -10.78 19.68
CA LEU A 92 -10.42 -10.59 19.06
C LEU A 92 -11.60 -11.05 19.94
N SER A 93 -11.37 -11.29 21.24
CA SER A 93 -12.38 -11.79 22.20
C SER A 93 -13.28 -10.70 22.77
#